data_AF-A0AAN5CQN0-F1
#
_entry.id   AF-A0AAN5CQN0-F1
#
_cell.length_a   1.000
_cell.length_b   1.000
_cell.length_c   1.000
_cell.angle_alpha   90.00
_cell.angle_beta   90.00
_cell.angle_gamma   90.00
#
_symmetry.space_group_name_H-M   'P 1'
#
loop_
_entity.id
_entity.type
_entity.pdbx_description
1 polymer ?
#
loop_
_entity_poly.entity_id
_entity_poly.type
_entity_poly.pdbx_seq_one_letter_code
_entity_poly.pdbx_strand_id
1 'polypeptide(L)'
;RMRGVLLAATLSTLAVLSAAQRPKQKDITGQALIDLADVGESCADSYTGYAIVDGSLEKCENLTSLQMGGGGGKGMKAYEEYKCKHLRVHGEMKSGKCVCKGKYKGPTCNDYDGCPADKPSLHASSCSKTGCANDGIMAIGKDHMECICKGEWDGKFCDRLACWRLTDRGHDKRYKNAGTKCECGAHYKGEDCSTLKSCEKNGKFENGVCVCTEGFGGETCGQKCPSGQVTCSTGSIFSVILALPVMAAVFNRLF
;
A
#
# COMPACT_ATOMS: atom_id res chain seq x y z
N ARG A 1 -43.52 -8.40 -45.89
CA ARG A 1 -42.62 -9.27 -45.08
C ARG A 1 -41.26 -8.58 -44.98
N MET A 2 -41.07 -7.67 -44.03
CA MET A 2 -39.75 -7.16 -43.64
C MET A 2 -39.44 -7.74 -42.27
N ARG A 3 -38.41 -8.59 -42.17
CA ARG A 3 -37.91 -9.11 -40.91
C ARG A 3 -36.86 -8.12 -40.40
N GLY A 4 -37.20 -7.35 -39.36
CA GLY A 4 -36.23 -6.58 -38.61
C GLY A 4 -35.30 -7.52 -37.86
N VAL A 5 -34.00 -7.42 -38.12
CA VAL A 5 -32.96 -8.09 -37.35
C VAL A 5 -32.47 -7.08 -36.31
N LEU A 6 -32.88 -7.29 -35.05
CA LEU A 6 -32.26 -6.63 -33.91
C LEU A 6 -30.82 -7.17 -33.78
N LEU A 7 -29.83 -6.33 -34.06
CA LEU A 7 -28.44 -6.57 -33.64
C LEU A 7 -28.33 -6.24 -32.16
N ALA A 8 -28.41 -7.26 -31.31
CA ALA A 8 -28.03 -7.16 -29.91
C ALA A 8 -26.49 -7.11 -29.85
N ALA A 9 -25.95 -5.91 -29.63
CA ALA A 9 -24.54 -5.74 -29.29
C ALA A 9 -24.32 -6.30 -27.87
N THR A 10 -23.83 -7.53 -27.76
CA THR A 10 -23.36 -8.09 -26.50
C THR A 10 -22.08 -7.37 -26.12
N LEU A 11 -22.20 -6.33 -25.30
CA LEU A 11 -21.09 -5.75 -24.56
C LEU A 11 -20.59 -6.84 -23.59
N SER A 12 -19.65 -7.66 -24.04
CA SER A 12 -18.88 -8.53 -23.16
C SER A 12 -18.00 -7.64 -22.30
N THR A 13 -18.58 -7.15 -21.20
CA THR A 13 -17.81 -6.63 -20.08
C THR A 13 -16.99 -7.79 -19.54
N LEU A 14 -15.74 -7.89 -20.01
CA LEU A 14 -14.67 -8.48 -19.21
C LEU A 14 -14.60 -7.63 -17.94
N ALA A 15 -15.41 -8.00 -16.95
CA ALA A 15 -15.11 -7.70 -15.58
C ALA A 15 -13.81 -8.44 -15.32
N VAL A 16 -12.70 -7.75 -15.56
CA VAL A 16 -11.42 -8.13 -15.00
C VAL A 16 -11.71 -8.17 -13.51
N LEU A 17 -11.86 -9.38 -12.96
CA LEU A 17 -11.74 -9.56 -11.52
C LEU A 17 -10.37 -8.97 -11.22
N SER A 18 -10.36 -7.76 -10.67
CA SER A 18 -9.17 -7.18 -10.09
C SER A 18 -8.79 -8.17 -9.00
N ALA A 19 -7.80 -9.02 -9.32
CA ALA A 19 -7.21 -9.92 -8.37
C ALA A 19 -6.93 -9.12 -7.10
N ALA A 20 -7.20 -9.73 -5.95
CA ALA A 20 -7.07 -9.25 -4.58
C ALA A 20 -5.64 -8.77 -4.21
N GLN A 21 -5.02 -7.97 -5.06
CA GLN A 21 -3.68 -7.48 -4.93
C GLN A 21 -3.69 -6.27 -4.01
N ARG A 22 -2.76 -6.25 -3.06
CA ARG A 22 -2.54 -5.21 -2.07
C ARG A 22 -1.19 -4.54 -2.36
N PRO A 23 -1.08 -3.74 -3.43
CA PRO A 23 0.14 -2.99 -3.70
C PRO A 23 0.50 -2.09 -2.52
N LYS A 24 1.79 -1.76 -2.38
CA LYS A 24 2.25 -0.83 -1.33
C LYS A 24 1.90 0.60 -1.74
N GLN A 25 0.86 1.16 -1.12
CA GLN A 25 0.46 2.57 -1.29
C GLN A 25 0.62 3.41 -0.01
N LYS A 26 1.08 2.78 1.07
CA LYS A 26 1.24 3.41 2.37
C LYS A 26 2.63 3.13 2.92
N ASP A 27 3.15 4.06 3.72
CA ASP A 27 4.38 3.86 4.48
C ASP A 27 4.19 2.90 5.66
N ILE A 28 5.26 2.67 6.40
CA ILE A 28 5.28 1.79 7.59
C ILE A 28 4.38 2.29 8.72
N THR A 29 4.03 3.57 8.73
CA THR A 29 3.15 4.19 9.73
C THR A 29 1.67 4.16 9.30
N GLY A 30 1.39 3.70 8.08
CA GLY A 30 0.05 3.63 7.50
C GLY A 30 -0.40 4.93 6.82
N GLN A 31 0.48 5.92 6.68
CA GLN A 31 0.20 7.16 5.95
C GLN A 31 0.30 6.88 4.44
N ALA A 32 -0.58 7.50 3.65
CA ALA A 32 -0.55 7.40 2.20
C ALA A 32 0.74 8.03 1.65
N LEU A 33 1.36 7.33 0.70
CA LEU A 33 2.49 7.84 -0.06
C LEU A 33 2.00 8.83 -1.10
N ILE A 34 2.73 9.93 -1.28
CA ILE A 34 2.41 10.95 -2.28
C ILE A 34 3.26 10.66 -3.52
N ASP A 35 2.62 10.40 -4.65
CA ASP A 35 3.34 10.23 -5.93
C ASP A 35 4.14 11.50 -6.24
N LEU A 36 5.42 11.35 -6.58
CA LEU A 36 6.24 12.51 -6.94
C LEU A 36 5.72 13.22 -8.21
N ALA A 37 5.00 12.51 -9.09
CA ALA A 37 4.36 13.09 -10.26
C ALA A 37 3.18 14.03 -9.92
N ASP A 38 2.59 13.89 -8.72
CA ASP A 38 1.50 14.74 -8.22
C ASP A 38 2.02 16.04 -7.59
N VAL A 39 3.34 16.24 -7.56
CA VAL A 39 3.97 17.43 -6.99
C VAL A 39 4.10 18.52 -8.04
N GLY A 40 3.44 19.65 -7.80
CA GLY A 40 3.52 20.83 -8.68
C GLY A 40 4.80 21.64 -8.52
N GLU A 41 4.92 22.73 -9.28
CA GLU A 41 6.11 23.61 -9.28
C GLU A 41 5.99 24.82 -8.35
N SER A 42 4.85 24.99 -7.67
CA SER A 42 4.57 26.14 -6.81
C SER A 42 3.90 25.74 -5.51
N CYS A 43 4.33 26.37 -4.41
CA CYS A 43 3.72 26.21 -3.10
C CYS A 43 2.43 27.01 -2.91
N ALA A 44 2.10 27.94 -3.81
CA ALA A 44 0.86 28.71 -3.71
C ALA A 44 -0.39 27.82 -3.84
N ASP A 45 -0.34 26.83 -4.72
CA ASP A 45 -1.49 25.99 -5.08
C ASP A 45 -1.23 24.49 -4.83
N SER A 46 -0.25 24.17 -4.00
CA SER A 46 0.14 22.79 -3.72
C SER A 46 -0.90 22.07 -2.84
N TYR A 47 -1.60 21.08 -3.40
CA TYR A 47 -2.54 20.23 -2.65
C TYR A 47 -1.86 19.10 -1.85
N THR A 48 -0.65 18.69 -2.25
CA THR A 48 0.10 17.62 -1.57
C THR A 48 0.88 18.14 -0.35
N GLY A 49 1.01 19.46 -0.21
CA GLY A 49 1.88 20.12 0.77
C GLY A 49 3.35 20.19 0.34
N TYR A 50 3.67 19.76 -0.88
CA TYR A 50 5.02 19.77 -1.46
C TYR A 50 5.01 20.43 -2.84
N ALA A 51 6.15 21.01 -3.21
CA ALA A 51 6.37 21.54 -4.56
C ALA A 51 7.84 21.43 -4.97
N ILE A 52 8.10 21.39 -6.28
CA ILE A 52 9.44 21.57 -6.84
C ILE A 52 9.67 23.06 -7.08
N VAL A 53 10.40 23.72 -6.19
CA VAL A 53 10.71 25.15 -6.28
C VAL A 53 12.20 25.30 -6.59
N ASP A 54 12.53 26.07 -7.63
CA ASP A 54 13.92 26.28 -8.09
C ASP A 54 14.70 24.97 -8.31
N GLY A 55 14.02 23.94 -8.85
CA GLY A 55 14.61 22.62 -9.11
C GLY A 55 14.85 21.76 -7.87
N SER A 56 14.29 22.14 -6.72
CA SER A 56 14.45 21.49 -5.43
C SER A 56 13.09 21.02 -4.91
N LEU A 57 12.97 19.76 -4.44
CA LEU A 57 11.74 19.33 -3.76
C LEU A 57 11.68 19.97 -2.36
N GLU A 58 10.60 20.70 -2.11
CA GLU A 58 10.38 21.50 -0.91
C GLU A 58 9.05 21.12 -0.23
N LYS A 59 9.01 21.20 1.11
CA LYS A 59 7.77 21.12 1.89
C LYS A 59 7.24 22.54 2.10
N CYS A 60 6.04 22.83 1.60
CA CYS A 60 5.57 24.20 1.42
C CYS A 60 5.40 24.97 2.72
N GLU A 61 4.93 24.33 3.78
CA GLU A 61 4.83 24.94 5.12
C GLU A 61 6.20 25.46 5.63
N ASN A 62 7.25 24.68 5.40
CA ASN A 62 8.61 25.03 5.83
C ASN A 62 9.24 26.10 4.94
N LEU A 63 9.03 26.03 3.62
CA LEU A 63 9.56 27.04 2.71
C LEU A 63 8.92 28.41 2.96
N THR A 64 7.60 28.47 3.05
CA THR A 64 6.85 29.72 3.28
C THR A 64 7.22 30.36 4.62
N SER A 65 7.38 29.56 5.68
CA SER A 65 7.79 30.08 6.99
C SER A 65 9.21 30.67 6.98
N LEU A 66 10.14 30.12 6.19
CA LEU A 66 11.47 30.70 6.00
C LEU A 66 11.43 31.99 5.18
N GLN A 67 10.61 32.05 4.12
CA GLN A 67 10.43 33.24 3.29
C GLN A 67 9.82 34.41 4.07
N MET A 68 8.93 34.14 5.03
CA MET A 68 8.32 35.13 5.92
C MET A 68 9.23 35.54 7.10
N GLY A 69 10.51 35.17 7.09
CA GLY A 69 11.49 35.56 8.12
C GLY A 69 11.41 34.74 9.41
N GLY A 70 10.63 33.66 9.46
CA GLY A 70 10.28 32.90 10.67
C GLY A 70 11.36 31.98 11.25
N GLY A 71 12.62 32.05 10.81
CA GLY A 71 13.63 31.03 11.18
C GLY A 71 15.03 31.50 11.55
N GLY A 72 15.43 32.74 11.23
CA GLY A 72 16.84 33.15 11.30
C GLY A 72 17.81 32.14 10.64
N GLY A 73 19.12 32.25 10.91
CA GLY A 73 20.10 31.31 10.36
C GLY A 73 19.99 29.86 10.90
N LYS A 74 19.39 29.67 12.08
CA LYS A 74 19.27 28.37 12.75
C LYS A 74 18.12 27.53 12.17
N GLY A 75 16.99 28.16 11.82
CA GLY A 75 15.85 27.52 11.15
C GLY A 75 16.19 27.08 9.73
N MET A 76 17.00 27.87 9.01
CA MET A 76 17.47 27.51 7.67
C MET A 76 18.32 26.22 7.69
N LYS A 77 19.29 26.11 8.62
CA LYS A 77 20.09 24.90 8.77
C LYS A 77 19.25 23.67 9.14
N ALA A 78 18.33 23.81 10.10
CA ALA A 78 17.45 22.72 10.52
C ALA A 78 16.56 22.21 9.37
N TYR A 79 16.09 23.11 8.51
CA TYR A 79 15.31 22.72 7.35
C TYR A 79 16.17 22.04 6.27
N GLU A 80 17.40 22.49 6.03
CA GLU A 80 18.33 21.78 5.15
C GLU A 80 18.63 20.37 5.67
N GLU A 81 18.81 20.18 6.97
CA GLU A 81 18.94 18.85 7.59
C GLU A 81 17.68 18.00 7.38
N TYR A 82 16.49 18.60 7.51
CA TYR A 82 15.22 17.95 7.19
C TYR A 82 15.18 17.49 5.72
N LYS A 83 15.52 18.36 4.76
CA LYS A 83 15.57 18.00 3.33
C LYS A 83 16.50 16.82 3.09
N CYS A 84 17.70 16.85 3.65
CA CYS A 84 18.68 15.79 3.46
C CYS A 84 18.25 14.44 4.03
N LYS A 85 17.52 14.45 5.13
CA LYS A 85 17.03 13.22 5.75
C LYS A 85 15.75 12.69 5.08
N HIS A 86 14.83 13.56 4.70
CA HIS A 86 13.47 13.15 4.32
C HIS A 86 13.19 13.29 2.82
N LEU A 87 13.75 14.31 2.16
CA LEU A 87 13.40 14.69 0.78
C LEU A 87 14.51 14.42 -0.24
N ARG A 88 15.68 13.94 0.17
CA ARG A 88 16.81 13.59 -0.72
C ARG A 88 17.22 12.13 -0.55
N VAL A 89 17.08 11.33 -1.60
CA VAL A 89 17.47 9.92 -1.59
C VAL A 89 18.98 9.78 -1.38
N HIS A 90 19.76 10.55 -2.15
CA HIS A 90 21.22 10.62 -2.05
C HIS A 90 21.70 12.02 -1.65
N GLY A 91 21.10 12.60 -0.61
CA GLY A 91 21.52 13.89 -0.05
C GLY A 91 22.71 13.79 0.91
N GLU A 92 23.51 14.84 0.97
CA GLU A 92 24.50 15.10 2.02
C GLU A 92 24.52 16.57 2.44
N MET A 93 24.82 16.83 3.71
CA MET A 93 25.03 18.19 4.20
C MET A 93 26.43 18.66 3.83
N LYS A 94 26.53 19.77 3.09
CA LYS A 94 27.77 20.47 2.77
C LYS A 94 27.61 21.96 3.02
N SER A 95 28.50 22.54 3.81
CA SER A 95 28.50 23.98 4.13
C SER A 95 27.14 24.50 4.62
N GLY A 96 26.42 23.71 5.41
CA GLY A 96 25.11 24.06 5.97
C GLY A 96 23.93 23.93 5.00
N LYS A 97 24.14 23.45 3.77
CA LYS A 97 23.08 23.16 2.80
C LYS A 97 23.02 21.68 2.48
N CYS A 98 21.83 21.19 2.15
CA CYS A 98 21.65 19.87 1.63
C CYS A 98 21.91 19.85 0.12
N VAL A 99 22.83 19.00 -0.33
CA VAL A 99 23.20 18.85 -1.73
C VAL A 99 23.22 17.38 -2.13
N CYS A 100 23.18 17.09 -3.43
CA CYS A 100 23.28 15.72 -3.91
C CYS A 100 24.71 15.18 -3.81
N LYS A 101 24.84 13.91 -3.40
CA LYS A 101 26.11 13.20 -3.29
C LYS A 101 26.70 12.93 -4.67
N GLY A 102 27.98 13.22 -4.86
CA GLY A 102 28.72 12.82 -6.07
C GLY A 102 28.06 13.27 -7.36
N LYS A 103 27.64 12.31 -8.19
CA LYS A 103 26.97 12.53 -9.48
C LYS A 103 25.44 12.46 -9.42
N TYR A 104 24.85 12.33 -8.23
CA TYR A 104 23.40 12.41 -8.11
C TYR A 104 22.91 13.84 -8.38
N LYS A 105 21.70 13.97 -8.95
CA LYS A 105 21.09 15.23 -9.34
C LYS A 105 19.56 15.18 -9.25
N GLY A 106 18.93 16.30 -9.59
CA GLY A 106 17.47 16.46 -9.60
C GLY A 106 16.91 16.85 -8.23
N PRO A 107 15.60 17.12 -8.17
CA PRO A 107 14.93 17.72 -7.01
C PRO A 107 14.97 16.85 -5.75
N THR A 108 15.12 15.53 -5.90
CA THR A 108 15.16 14.55 -4.81
C THR A 108 16.51 13.85 -4.68
N CYS A 109 17.55 14.31 -5.40
CA CYS A 109 18.84 13.63 -5.50
C CYS A 109 18.71 12.13 -5.81
N ASN A 110 17.86 11.79 -6.77
CA ASN A 110 17.60 10.41 -7.19
C ASN A 110 18.12 10.10 -8.60
N ASP A 111 18.21 11.11 -9.45
CA ASP A 111 18.74 10.95 -10.81
C ASP A 111 20.26 10.97 -10.80
N TYR A 112 20.87 10.38 -11.83
CA TYR A 112 22.32 10.21 -11.87
C TYR A 112 22.93 10.76 -13.15
N ASP A 113 23.98 11.54 -12.99
CA ASP A 113 24.75 12.08 -14.09
C ASP A 113 25.64 11.00 -14.73
N GLY A 114 25.17 10.50 -15.87
CA GLY A 114 25.73 9.33 -16.56
C GLY A 114 24.66 8.36 -17.05
N CYS A 115 23.41 8.53 -16.61
CA CYS A 115 22.28 7.79 -17.15
C CYS A 115 21.55 8.55 -18.27
N PRO A 116 20.95 7.84 -19.25
CA PRO A 116 20.23 8.45 -20.36
C PRO A 116 18.88 9.02 -19.91
N ALA A 117 18.30 9.91 -20.72
CA ALA A 117 17.08 10.63 -20.37
C ALA A 117 15.84 9.72 -20.17
N ASP A 118 15.77 8.57 -20.86
CA ASP A 118 14.68 7.60 -20.72
C ASP A 118 14.81 6.71 -19.47
N LYS A 119 15.99 6.70 -18.84
CA LYS A 119 16.30 5.93 -17.62
C LYS A 119 17.21 6.75 -16.70
N PRO A 120 16.75 7.89 -16.17
CA PRO A 120 17.62 8.91 -15.57
C PRO A 120 18.17 8.55 -14.18
N SER A 121 17.60 7.55 -13.51
CA SER A 121 17.97 7.17 -12.14
C SER A 121 18.87 5.93 -12.11
N LEU A 122 19.51 5.68 -10.96
CA LEU A 122 20.20 4.42 -10.69
C LEU A 122 19.35 3.54 -9.78
N HIS A 123 19.25 2.27 -10.14
CA HIS A 123 18.79 1.21 -9.26
C HIS A 123 19.79 0.06 -9.31
N ALA A 124 20.31 -0.36 -8.15
CA ALA A 124 21.36 -1.39 -8.05
C ALA A 124 22.54 -1.17 -9.03
N SER A 125 23.00 0.08 -9.15
CA SER A 125 24.09 0.51 -10.06
C SER A 125 23.80 0.39 -11.56
N SER A 126 22.54 0.14 -11.95
CA SER A 126 22.11 0.13 -13.35
C SER A 126 21.13 1.27 -13.61
N CYS A 127 21.19 1.86 -14.81
CA CYS A 127 20.25 2.94 -15.17
C CYS A 127 18.82 2.41 -15.30
N SER A 128 17.89 3.10 -14.65
CA SER A 128 16.47 2.74 -14.54
C SER A 128 15.57 3.96 -14.70
N LYS A 129 14.30 3.72 -15.02
CA LYS A 129 13.29 4.79 -15.18
C LYS A 129 13.09 5.60 -13.90
N THR A 130 13.14 4.91 -12.76
CA THR A 130 13.01 5.49 -11.42
C THR A 130 14.06 4.87 -10.51
N GLY A 131 14.29 5.44 -9.32
CA GLY A 131 15.15 4.80 -8.30
C GLY A 131 14.54 3.53 -7.67
N CYS A 132 13.31 3.17 -8.06
CA CYS A 132 12.56 2.03 -7.54
C CYS A 132 12.78 0.78 -8.39
N ALA A 133 12.82 -0.39 -7.75
CA ALA A 133 12.77 -1.67 -8.44
C ALA A 133 11.35 -1.94 -8.99
N ASN A 134 11.24 -2.93 -9.88
CA ASN A 134 9.97 -3.56 -10.27
C ASN A 134 8.87 -2.58 -10.68
N ASP A 135 9.25 -1.59 -11.51
CA ASP A 135 8.38 -0.51 -12.00
C ASP A 135 7.67 0.29 -10.89
N GLY A 136 8.29 0.34 -9.70
CA GLY A 136 7.85 1.15 -8.58
C GLY A 136 7.93 2.64 -8.91
N ILE A 137 7.09 3.40 -8.21
CA ILE A 137 6.93 4.84 -8.43
C ILE A 137 7.55 5.57 -7.25
N MET A 138 8.44 6.53 -7.52
CA MET A 138 9.07 7.34 -6.48
C MET A 138 8.02 8.22 -5.82
N ALA A 139 8.02 8.23 -4.49
CA ALA A 139 6.99 8.87 -3.70
C ALA A 139 7.56 9.50 -2.43
N ILE A 140 6.83 10.48 -1.90
CA ILE A 140 7.13 11.13 -0.63
C ILE A 140 6.41 10.35 0.47
N GLY A 141 7.20 9.70 1.33
CA GLY A 141 6.73 9.11 2.58
C GLY A 141 6.83 10.11 3.73
N LYS A 142 6.29 9.73 4.90
CA LYS A 142 6.35 10.58 6.10
C LYS A 142 7.79 10.84 6.57
N ASP A 143 8.59 9.79 6.61
CA ASP A 143 9.95 9.83 7.20
C ASP A 143 11.07 9.90 6.14
N HIS A 144 10.79 9.51 4.89
CA HIS A 144 11.77 9.50 3.81
C HIS A 144 11.12 9.32 2.44
N MET A 145 11.84 9.72 1.38
CA MET A 145 11.57 9.28 0.02
C MET A 145 11.59 7.76 -0.06
N GLU A 146 10.53 7.17 -0.61
CA GLU A 146 10.36 5.73 -0.79
C GLU A 146 9.49 5.47 -2.03
N CYS A 147 9.16 4.21 -2.29
CA CYS A 147 8.43 3.84 -3.49
C CYS A 147 7.02 3.33 -3.17
N ILE A 148 6.06 3.73 -4.01
CA ILE A 148 4.81 3.02 -4.20
C ILE A 148 5.15 1.76 -5.03
N CYS A 149 4.82 0.59 -4.48
CA CYS A 149 5.16 -0.69 -5.12
C CYS A 149 3.95 -1.32 -5.79
N LYS A 150 4.17 -1.83 -6.99
CA LYS A 150 3.17 -2.56 -7.76
C LYS A 150 3.16 -4.04 -7.35
N GLY A 151 2.00 -4.69 -7.51
CA GLY A 151 1.84 -6.13 -7.31
C GLY A 151 2.33 -6.61 -5.95
N GLU A 152 3.19 -7.63 -5.99
CA GLU A 152 3.75 -8.37 -4.87
C GLU A 152 5.00 -7.75 -4.24
N TRP A 153 5.40 -6.55 -4.64
CA TRP A 153 6.64 -5.94 -4.20
C TRP A 153 6.45 -5.05 -2.97
N ASP A 154 7.49 -4.95 -2.16
CA ASP A 154 7.51 -4.24 -0.88
C ASP A 154 8.90 -3.70 -0.57
N GLY A 155 9.05 -3.09 0.61
CA GLY A 155 10.29 -2.45 1.02
C GLY A 155 10.32 -0.97 0.61
N LYS A 156 11.42 -0.30 0.97
CA LYS A 156 11.58 1.14 0.71
C LYS A 156 11.66 1.44 -0.79
N PHE A 157 12.31 0.57 -1.56
CA PHE A 157 12.52 0.75 -3.00
C PHE A 157 11.95 -0.39 -3.85
N CYS A 158 10.93 -1.10 -3.35
CA CYS A 158 10.24 -2.19 -4.06
C CYS A 158 11.12 -3.40 -4.44
N ASP A 159 12.26 -3.56 -3.77
CA ASP A 159 13.26 -4.60 -4.00
C ASP A 159 12.97 -5.90 -3.24
N ARG A 160 12.00 -5.89 -2.32
CA ARG A 160 11.63 -7.05 -1.51
C ARG A 160 10.37 -7.72 -2.06
N LEU A 161 10.48 -8.99 -2.42
CA LEU A 161 9.34 -9.83 -2.76
C LEU A 161 8.45 -10.07 -1.53
N ALA A 162 7.14 -9.87 -1.67
CA ALA A 162 6.14 -9.95 -0.61
C ALA A 162 4.85 -10.58 -1.14
N CYS A 163 4.89 -11.87 -1.46
CA CYS A 163 3.80 -12.60 -2.13
C CYS A 163 2.46 -12.59 -1.38
N TRP A 164 2.46 -12.35 -0.07
CA TRP A 164 1.23 -12.12 0.69
C TRP A 164 0.40 -10.95 0.13
N ARG A 165 1.01 -10.00 -0.58
CA ARG A 165 0.32 -8.91 -1.27
C ARG A 165 -0.51 -9.36 -2.48
N LEU A 166 -0.42 -10.59 -2.97
CA LEU A 166 -1.24 -11.08 -4.10
C LEU A 166 -2.65 -11.54 -3.69
N THR A 167 -2.99 -11.44 -2.41
CA THR A 167 -4.27 -11.92 -1.87
C THR A 167 -4.81 -10.94 -0.84
N ASP A 168 -6.10 -11.05 -0.53
CA ASP A 168 -6.78 -10.23 0.48
C ASP A 168 -6.22 -10.43 1.90
N ARG A 169 -6.50 -9.47 2.78
CA ARG A 169 -6.13 -9.55 4.20
C ARG A 169 -6.74 -10.79 4.83
N GLY A 170 -5.94 -11.51 5.62
CA GLY A 170 -6.36 -12.76 6.28
C GLY A 170 -6.12 -14.02 5.43
N HIS A 171 -5.80 -13.85 4.15
CA HIS A 171 -5.51 -14.95 3.22
C HIS A 171 -4.02 -15.07 2.88
N ASP A 172 -3.15 -14.40 3.64
CA ASP A 172 -1.71 -14.25 3.38
C ASP A 172 -0.98 -15.57 3.10
N LYS A 173 -1.49 -16.70 3.62
CA LYS A 173 -0.91 -18.05 3.44
C LYS A 173 -1.21 -18.68 2.07
N ARG A 174 -2.09 -18.08 1.25
CA ARG A 174 -2.40 -18.56 -0.11
C ARG A 174 -1.17 -18.53 -1.01
N TYR A 175 -0.31 -17.54 -0.81
CA TYR A 175 0.96 -17.41 -1.52
C TYR A 175 2.15 -17.49 -0.57
N LYS A 176 3.28 -17.96 -1.08
CA LYS A 176 4.57 -17.96 -0.40
C LYS A 176 5.65 -17.37 -1.32
N ASN A 177 6.67 -16.77 -0.71
CA ASN A 177 7.89 -16.41 -1.42
C ASN A 177 8.67 -17.67 -1.81
N ALA A 178 9.06 -17.80 -3.07
CA ALA A 178 9.86 -18.92 -3.58
C ALA A 178 11.01 -18.38 -4.45
N GLY A 179 12.12 -18.01 -3.80
CA GLY A 179 13.22 -17.32 -4.48
C GLY A 179 12.79 -15.95 -4.98
N THR A 180 12.74 -15.77 -6.30
CA THR A 180 12.38 -14.51 -6.98
C THR A 180 10.94 -14.43 -7.47
N LYS A 181 10.12 -15.45 -7.21
CA LYS A 181 8.72 -15.51 -7.65
C LYS A 181 7.77 -15.95 -6.54
N CYS A 182 6.48 -15.75 -6.78
CA CYS A 182 5.42 -16.25 -5.92
C CYS A 182 4.97 -17.65 -6.34
N GLU A 183 4.67 -18.48 -5.36
CA GLU A 183 4.07 -19.80 -5.55
C GLU A 183 2.93 -19.99 -4.56
N CYS A 184 2.02 -20.93 -4.85
CA CYS A 184 0.97 -21.27 -3.91
C CYS A 184 1.54 -21.87 -2.62
N GLY A 185 0.90 -21.51 -1.52
CA GLY A 185 1.15 -22.11 -0.21
C GLY A 185 0.89 -23.62 -0.23
N ALA A 186 1.37 -24.31 0.80
CA ALA A 186 1.37 -25.78 0.86
C ALA A 186 -0.02 -26.41 0.66
N HIS A 187 -1.08 -25.69 1.06
CA HIS A 187 -2.47 -26.16 1.05
C HIS A 187 -3.31 -25.60 -0.10
N TYR A 188 -2.69 -24.85 -1.01
CA TYR A 188 -3.38 -24.16 -2.10
C TYR A 188 -2.86 -24.61 -3.48
N LYS A 189 -3.68 -24.37 -4.51
CA LYS A 189 -3.40 -24.61 -5.94
C LYS A 189 -4.22 -23.66 -6.81
N GLY A 190 -4.02 -23.75 -8.12
CA GLY A 190 -4.64 -22.88 -9.12
C GLY A 190 -3.69 -21.76 -9.53
N GLU A 191 -4.06 -21.04 -10.58
CA GLU A 191 -3.28 -19.91 -11.11
C GLU A 191 -3.19 -18.75 -10.10
N ASP A 192 -4.26 -18.54 -9.33
CA ASP A 192 -4.41 -17.47 -8.34
C ASP A 192 -4.31 -17.98 -6.89
N CYS A 193 -3.90 -19.24 -6.70
CA CYS A 193 -3.79 -19.89 -5.40
C CYS A 193 -5.05 -19.81 -4.52
N SER A 194 -6.23 -19.64 -5.11
CA SER A 194 -7.51 -19.53 -4.39
C SER A 194 -8.13 -20.89 -4.05
N THR A 195 -7.71 -21.95 -4.73
CA THR A 195 -8.30 -23.28 -4.56
C THR A 195 -7.56 -24.08 -3.50
N LEU A 196 -8.28 -24.54 -2.47
CA LEU A 196 -7.73 -25.46 -1.48
C LEU A 196 -7.49 -26.85 -2.09
N LYS A 197 -6.41 -27.51 -1.66
CA LYS A 197 -6.11 -28.92 -1.99
C LYS A 197 -5.94 -29.82 -0.77
N SER A 198 -5.75 -29.24 0.40
CA SER A 198 -5.60 -29.94 1.67
C SER A 198 -5.78 -28.97 2.84
N CYS A 199 -5.82 -29.50 4.05
CA CYS A 199 -5.90 -28.73 5.29
C CYS A 199 -4.65 -28.92 6.14
N GLU A 200 -4.47 -28.05 7.12
CA GLU A 200 -3.52 -28.26 8.22
C GLU A 200 -3.97 -29.43 9.10
N LYS A 201 -3.09 -29.88 9.99
CA LYS A 201 -3.31 -31.05 10.86
C LYS A 201 -4.60 -31.04 11.70
N ASN A 202 -5.19 -29.87 11.93
CA ASN A 202 -6.42 -29.68 12.72
C ASN A 202 -7.67 -29.55 11.85
N GLY A 203 -7.63 -30.04 10.60
CA GLY A 203 -8.76 -29.99 9.69
C GLY A 203 -8.90 -31.25 8.85
N LYS A 204 -10.13 -31.54 8.43
CA LYS A 204 -10.45 -32.55 7.41
C LYS A 204 -10.82 -31.83 6.12
N PHE A 205 -10.26 -32.29 5.00
CA PHE A 205 -10.56 -31.72 3.69
C PHE A 205 -11.76 -32.45 3.08
N GLU A 206 -12.88 -31.75 2.94
CA GLU A 206 -14.15 -32.32 2.48
C GLU A 206 -14.78 -31.36 1.46
N ASN A 207 -15.13 -31.87 0.27
CA ASN A 207 -15.81 -31.10 -0.79
C ASN A 207 -15.17 -29.74 -1.12
N GLY A 208 -13.83 -29.67 -1.14
CA GLY A 208 -13.11 -28.45 -1.51
C GLY A 208 -12.89 -27.46 -0.36
N VAL A 209 -13.38 -27.75 0.85
CA VAL A 209 -13.23 -26.89 2.04
C VAL A 209 -12.59 -27.65 3.20
N CYS A 210 -12.09 -26.91 4.19
CA CYS A 210 -11.55 -27.47 5.42
C CYS A 210 -12.57 -27.42 6.56
N VAL A 211 -12.87 -28.57 7.15
CA VAL A 211 -13.67 -28.73 8.36
C VAL A 211 -12.74 -28.80 9.56
N CYS A 212 -12.69 -27.75 10.37
CA CYS A 212 -11.75 -27.62 11.47
C CYS A 212 -12.20 -28.35 12.74
N THR A 213 -11.24 -28.90 13.48
CA THR A 213 -11.47 -29.38 14.84
C THR A 213 -11.76 -28.21 15.78
N GLU A 214 -12.45 -28.48 16.88
CA GLU A 214 -12.78 -27.49 17.91
C GLU A 214 -11.54 -26.70 18.38
N GLY A 215 -11.69 -25.38 18.53
CA GLY A 215 -10.60 -24.48 18.93
C GLY A 215 -9.63 -24.11 17.81
N PHE A 216 -9.90 -24.52 16.56
CA PHE A 216 -9.15 -24.12 15.37
C PHE A 216 -10.06 -23.52 14.29
N GLY A 217 -9.47 -22.67 13.44
CA GLY A 217 -10.16 -22.01 12.33
C GLY A 217 -9.21 -21.48 11.27
N GLY A 218 -9.74 -20.59 10.43
CA GLY A 218 -9.09 -20.13 9.19
C GLY A 218 -9.28 -21.12 8.04
N GLU A 219 -8.98 -20.69 6.82
CA GLU A 219 -9.26 -21.46 5.59
C GLU A 219 -8.62 -22.85 5.56
N THR A 220 -7.49 -23.02 6.24
CA THR A 220 -6.76 -24.29 6.31
C THR A 220 -6.78 -24.92 7.70
N CYS A 221 -7.53 -24.38 8.68
CA CYS A 221 -7.51 -24.84 10.09
C CYS A 221 -6.17 -24.65 10.81
N GLY A 222 -5.34 -23.71 10.35
CA GLY A 222 -4.05 -23.39 10.95
C GLY A 222 -4.07 -22.30 12.02
N GLN A 223 -5.21 -21.66 12.27
CA GLN A 223 -5.36 -20.60 13.27
C GLN A 223 -5.96 -21.19 14.55
N LYS A 224 -5.28 -21.00 15.69
CA LYS A 224 -5.83 -21.38 17.00
C LYS A 224 -6.76 -20.27 17.50
N CYS A 225 -7.94 -20.65 17.99
CA CYS A 225 -8.89 -19.67 18.53
C CYS A 225 -8.46 -19.21 19.94
N PRO A 226 -8.82 -18.00 20.36
CA PRO A 226 -8.64 -17.55 21.75
C PRO A 226 -9.26 -18.53 22.76
N SER A 227 -8.64 -18.66 23.93
CA SER A 227 -9.12 -19.55 24.99
C SER A 227 -10.56 -19.21 25.38
N GLY A 228 -11.42 -20.24 25.42
CA GLY A 228 -12.85 -20.09 25.74
C GLY A 228 -13.76 -19.82 24.54
N GLN A 229 -13.22 -19.73 23.32
CA GLN A 229 -14.02 -19.64 22.09
C GLN A 229 -14.04 -20.96 21.32
N VAL A 230 -15.24 -21.42 20.98
CA VAL A 230 -15.47 -22.64 20.17
C VAL A 230 -15.15 -22.38 18.69
N THR A 231 -15.31 -21.15 18.20
CA THR A 231 -15.04 -20.75 16.82
C THR A 231 -14.14 -19.52 16.74
N CYS A 232 -13.29 -19.47 15.70
CA CYS A 232 -12.36 -18.38 15.43
C CYS A 232 -13.04 -17.21 14.72
N SER A 233 -14.20 -16.77 15.23
CA SER A 233 -14.87 -15.59 14.71
C SER A 233 -14.36 -14.38 15.48
N THR A 234 -13.71 -13.44 14.80
CA THR A 234 -13.51 -12.10 15.34
C THR A 234 -14.89 -11.56 15.70
N GLY A 235 -15.14 -11.28 16.98
CA GLY A 235 -16.47 -10.95 17.49
C GLY A 235 -17.20 -9.90 16.64
N SER A 236 -18.06 -10.36 15.75
CA SER A 236 -19.18 -9.56 15.28
C SER A 236 -20.21 -9.67 16.39
N ILE A 237 -20.33 -8.59 17.13
CA ILE A 237 -21.29 -8.35 18.18
C ILE A 237 -22.64 -8.89 17.70
N PHE A 238 -23.15 -9.94 18.33
CA PHE A 238 -24.55 -10.32 18.24
C PHE A 238 -25.37 -9.23 18.93
N SER A 239 -25.52 -8.07 18.26
CA SER A 239 -26.53 -7.07 18.61
C SER A 239 -27.84 -7.45 17.93
N VAL A 240 -28.44 -8.57 18.33
CA VAL A 240 -29.91 -8.76 18.27
C VAL A 240 -30.31 -9.64 19.45
N ILE A 241 -30.16 -9.11 20.66
CA ILE A 241 -30.90 -9.63 21.82
C ILE A 241 -32.35 -9.21 21.61
N LEU A 242 -33.20 -10.17 21.26
CA LEU A 242 -34.60 -10.34 21.64
C LEU A 242 -35.34 -9.06 22.08
N ALA A 243 -35.94 -8.33 21.13
CA ALA A 243 -37.07 -7.47 21.44
C ALA A 243 -38.35 -8.34 21.50
N LEU A 244 -38.64 -8.90 22.68
CA LEU A 244 -39.98 -9.38 22.99
C LEU A 244 -40.83 -8.16 23.41
N PRO A 245 -41.99 -7.90 22.78
CA PRO A 245 -42.90 -6.88 23.26
C PRO A 245 -43.75 -7.48 24.38
N VAL A 246 -43.51 -7.06 25.62
CA VAL A 246 -44.45 -7.33 26.72
C VAL A 246 -44.90 -6.00 27.30
N MET A 247 -46.23 -5.90 27.47
CA MET A 247 -47.02 -4.85 28.12
C MET A 247 -47.71 -3.84 27.19
N ALA A 248 -48.76 -4.29 26.52
CA ALA A 248 -49.90 -3.46 26.12
C ALA A 248 -51.19 -4.05 26.70
N ALA A 249 -51.49 -3.73 27.96
CA ALA A 249 -52.74 -3.95 28.69
C ALA A 249 -52.44 -3.58 30.15
N VAL A 250 -53.12 -2.71 30.88
CA VAL A 250 -54.41 -2.03 30.81
C VAL A 250 -54.22 -0.83 31.76
N PHE A 251 -54.72 0.37 31.45
CA PHE A 251 -55.60 1.08 32.38
C PHE A 251 -56.28 2.26 31.68
N ASN A 252 -57.59 2.14 31.69
CA ASN A 252 -58.60 3.03 31.16
C ASN A 252 -58.83 4.16 32.18
N ARG A 253 -59.20 5.34 31.67
CA ARG A 253 -60.07 6.37 32.30
C ARG A 253 -59.54 7.27 33.44
N LEU A 254 -59.80 8.57 33.20
CA LEU A 254 -60.17 9.66 34.13
C LEU A 254 -59.05 10.19 35.04
N PHE A 255 -58.42 11.29 34.61
CA PHE A 255 -58.79 12.68 34.96
C PHE A 255 -58.27 13.62 33.85
#